data_AF-A0A1F8AWW2-F1
#
_entry.id   AF-A0A1F8AWW2-F1
#
_cell.length_a   1.000
_cell.length_b   1.000
_cell.length_c   1.000
_cell.angle_alpha   90.00
_cell.angle_beta   90.00
_cell.angle_gamma   90.00
#
_symmetry.space_group_name_H-M   'P 1'
#
loop_
_entity.id
_entity.type
_entity.pdbx_description
1 polymer ?
#
loop_
_entity_poly.entity_id
_entity_poly.type
_entity_poly.pdbx_seq_one_letter_code
_entity_poly.pdbx_strand_id
1 'polypeptide(L)'
;MAKTAQKKSSSKKSNIKKQVILFCSCCAVGLILLITGFNLNSFFNGERVLGSKTQIEESASIKLAADKEFWNNFLQENPDYFEGWIELTGLYVESEEFDLARFALDRARQINPNSKEIRNLEERLK
;
A
#
# COMPACT_ATOMS: atom_id res chain seq x y z
N MET A 1 -77.55 45.96 -11.56
CA MET A 1 -76.61 45.62 -12.65
C MET A 1 -75.23 45.41 -12.03
N ALA A 2 -74.59 44.29 -12.38
CA ALA A 2 -73.57 43.61 -11.60
C ALA A 2 -72.21 44.34 -11.54
N LYS A 3 -71.59 44.34 -10.36
CA LYS A 3 -70.20 44.75 -10.13
C LYS A 3 -69.25 43.65 -10.64
N THR A 4 -68.34 44.08 -11.50
CA THR A 4 -67.14 43.37 -11.98
C THR A 4 -66.29 42.82 -10.83
N ALA A 5 -66.07 41.50 -10.82
CA ALA A 5 -65.09 40.84 -9.97
C ALA A 5 -63.73 40.80 -10.69
N GLN A 6 -62.76 41.56 -10.18
CA GLN A 6 -61.37 41.55 -10.64
C GLN A 6 -60.66 40.25 -10.24
N LYS A 7 -60.12 39.56 -11.25
CA LYS A 7 -59.27 38.37 -11.17
C LYS A 7 -57.85 38.77 -10.73
N LYS A 8 -57.44 38.39 -9.51
CA LYS A 8 -56.05 38.47 -9.03
C LYS A 8 -55.64 37.12 -8.43
N SER A 9 -54.85 36.30 -9.15
CA SER A 9 -54.02 35.24 -8.51
C SER A 9 -53.00 34.52 -9.43
N SER A 10 -52.72 34.99 -10.65
CA SER A 10 -51.88 34.22 -11.60
C SER A 10 -50.36 34.28 -11.36
N SER A 11 -49.83 35.17 -10.52
CA SER A 11 -48.37 35.36 -10.39
C SER A 11 -47.67 34.35 -9.46
N LYS A 12 -48.39 33.68 -8.56
CA LYS A 12 -47.79 32.79 -7.54
C LYS A 12 -47.38 31.43 -8.11
N LYS A 13 -48.10 30.95 -9.15
CA LYS A 13 -47.89 29.62 -9.75
C LYS A 13 -46.62 29.51 -10.61
N SER A 14 -46.17 30.60 -11.25
CA SER A 14 -44.94 30.58 -12.06
C SER A 14 -43.67 30.62 -11.20
N ASN A 15 -43.71 31.33 -10.06
CA ASN A 15 -42.59 31.37 -9.10
C ASN A 15 -42.36 30.03 -8.40
N ILE A 16 -43.42 29.30 -8.05
CA ILE A 16 -43.29 27.96 -7.45
C ILE A 16 -42.61 26.98 -8.42
N LYS A 17 -43.00 26.99 -9.71
CA LYS A 17 -42.34 26.13 -10.71
C LYS A 17 -40.87 26.45 -10.88
N LYS A 18 -40.50 27.74 -10.91
CA LYS A 18 -39.09 28.17 -10.98
C LYS A 18 -38.31 27.76 -9.73
N GLN A 19 -38.89 27.90 -8.54
CA GLN A 19 -38.27 27.46 -7.29
C GLN A 19 -38.07 25.95 -7.23
N VAL A 20 -39.05 25.15 -7.71
CA VAL A 20 -38.92 23.69 -7.80
C VAL A 20 -37.83 23.28 -8.80
N ILE A 21 -37.73 23.95 -9.95
CA ILE A 21 -36.66 23.70 -10.93
C ILE A 21 -35.29 24.05 -10.34
N LEU A 22 -35.19 25.18 -9.64
CA LEU A 22 -33.94 25.63 -9.02
C LEU A 22 -33.52 24.70 -7.88
N PHE A 23 -34.48 24.20 -7.10
CA PHE A 23 -34.23 23.21 -6.05
C PHE A 23 -33.76 21.87 -6.64
N CYS A 24 -34.40 21.40 -7.72
CA CYS A 24 -34.00 20.18 -8.42
C CYS A 24 -32.59 20.30 -9.03
N SER A 25 -32.25 21.46 -9.58
CA SER A 25 -30.91 21.77 -10.08
C SER A 25 -29.86 21.76 -8.96
N CYS A 26 -30.18 22.32 -7.79
CA CYS A 26 -29.27 22.29 -6.64
C CYS A 26 -29.06 20.86 -6.11
N CYS A 27 -30.10 20.03 -6.08
CA CYS A 27 -29.98 18.64 -5.68
C CYS A 27 -29.06 17.85 -6.61
N ALA A 28 -29.15 18.07 -7.92
CA ALA A 28 -28.27 17.43 -8.90
C ALA A 28 -26.80 17.83 -8.70
N VAL A 29 -26.51 19.12 -8.47
CA VAL A 29 -25.15 19.58 -8.17
C VAL A 29 -24.62 18.99 -6.87
N GLY A 30 -25.46 18.91 -5.83
CA GLY A 30 -25.11 18.27 -4.57
C GLY A 30 -24.75 16.78 -4.72
N LEU A 31 -25.52 16.04 -5.52
CA LEU A 31 -25.24 14.64 -5.83
C LEU A 31 -23.93 14.48 -6.59
N ILE A 32 -23.66 15.34 -7.59
CA ILE A 32 -22.40 15.32 -8.34
C ILE A 32 -21.21 15.59 -7.42
N LEU A 33 -21.31 16.57 -6.52
CA LEU A 33 -20.25 16.86 -5.54
C LEU A 33 -20.04 15.72 -4.55
N LEU A 34 -21.10 15.07 -4.09
CA LEU A 34 -21.01 13.89 -3.22
C LEU A 34 -20.38 12.70 -3.93
N ILE A 35 -20.78 12.40 -5.16
CA ILE A 35 -20.18 11.33 -5.97
C ILE A 35 -18.71 11.65 -6.24
N THR A 36 -18.39 12.90 -6.60
CA THR A 36 -17.00 13.32 -6.85
C THR A 36 -16.17 13.21 -5.58
N GLY A 37 -16.67 13.69 -4.44
CA GLY A 37 -16.02 13.57 -3.15
C GLY A 37 -15.82 12.11 -2.72
N PHE A 38 -16.82 11.26 -2.94
CA PHE A 38 -16.72 9.82 -2.69
C PHE A 38 -15.68 9.15 -3.60
N ASN A 39 -15.65 9.51 -4.88
CA ASN A 39 -14.68 8.99 -5.85
C ASN A 39 -13.26 9.45 -5.51
N LEU A 40 -13.09 10.71 -5.12
CA LEU A 40 -11.81 11.28 -4.69
C LEU A 40 -11.33 10.66 -3.37
N ASN A 41 -12.23 10.49 -2.41
CA ASN A 41 -11.94 9.81 -1.15
C ASN A 41 -11.55 8.34 -1.39
N SER A 42 -12.21 7.66 -2.33
CA SER A 42 -11.82 6.31 -2.75
C SER A 42 -10.50 6.27 -3.51
N PHE A 43 -10.14 7.34 -4.23
CA PHE A 43 -8.86 7.46 -4.92
C PHE A 43 -7.72 7.72 -3.94
N PHE A 44 -7.90 8.65 -2.99
CA PHE A 44 -6.88 9.02 -2.00
C PHE A 44 -6.73 7.99 -0.87
N ASN A 45 -7.82 7.34 -0.44
CA ASN A 45 -7.74 6.21 0.49
C ASN A 45 -7.47 4.88 -0.24
N GLY A 46 -7.42 4.91 -1.57
CA GLY A 46 -7.25 3.78 -2.47
C GLY A 46 -5.79 3.40 -2.72
N GLU A 47 -4.87 3.59 -1.77
CA GLU A 47 -3.71 2.71 -1.74
C GLU A 47 -4.15 1.37 -1.17
N ARG A 48 -4.53 0.48 -2.08
CA ARG A 48 -4.44 -0.99 -2.06
C ARG A 48 -5.58 -1.55 -2.90
N VAL A 49 -5.39 -1.47 -4.21
CA VAL A 49 -6.07 -2.36 -5.16
C VAL A 49 -5.97 -3.79 -4.63
N LEU A 50 -7.04 -4.60 -4.75
CA LEU A 50 -7.13 -5.95 -4.17
C LEU A 50 -6.03 -6.94 -4.65
N GLY A 51 -5.18 -6.56 -5.62
CA GLY A 51 -3.99 -7.31 -6.03
C GLY A 51 -2.65 -6.77 -5.53
N SER A 52 -2.59 -5.62 -4.85
CA SER A 52 -1.32 -5.01 -4.45
C SER A 52 -0.71 -5.65 -3.21
N LYS A 53 -1.50 -6.21 -2.28
CA LYS A 53 -0.94 -6.96 -1.14
C LYS A 53 -0.28 -8.24 -1.63
N THR A 54 -0.94 -8.96 -2.53
CA THR A 54 -0.40 -10.16 -3.19
C THR A 54 0.83 -9.82 -4.02
N GLN A 55 0.81 -8.79 -4.88
CA GLN A 55 2.00 -8.43 -5.66
C GLN A 55 3.15 -7.88 -4.82
N ILE A 56 2.91 -7.18 -3.71
CA ILE A 56 3.99 -6.65 -2.87
C ILE A 56 4.63 -7.77 -2.05
N GLU A 57 3.83 -8.66 -1.43
CA GLU A 57 4.35 -9.84 -0.71
C GLU A 57 5.02 -10.84 -1.67
N GLU A 58 4.44 -11.04 -2.86
CA GLU A 58 5.01 -11.87 -3.93
C GLU A 58 6.28 -11.24 -4.50
N SER A 59 6.32 -9.92 -4.73
CA SER A 59 7.54 -9.24 -5.19
C SER A 59 8.64 -9.24 -4.13
N ALA A 60 8.30 -9.12 -2.84
CA ALA A 60 9.25 -9.16 -1.74
C ALA A 60 9.84 -10.58 -1.58
N SER A 61 8.99 -11.61 -1.63
CA SER A 61 9.43 -13.02 -1.57
C SER A 61 10.22 -13.45 -2.81
N ILE A 62 9.82 -13.01 -4.01
CA ILE A 62 10.59 -13.21 -5.25
C ILE A 62 11.95 -12.52 -5.15
N LYS A 63 11.99 -11.28 -4.67
CA LYS A 63 13.24 -10.55 -4.48
C LYS A 63 14.13 -11.25 -3.45
N LEU A 64 13.58 -11.68 -2.31
CA LEU A 64 14.31 -12.40 -1.28
C LEU A 64 14.90 -13.72 -1.81
N ALA A 65 14.15 -14.44 -2.65
CA ALA A 65 14.64 -15.64 -3.32
C ALA A 65 15.78 -15.34 -4.29
N ALA A 66 15.64 -14.30 -5.12
CA ALA A 66 16.67 -13.87 -6.06
C ALA A 66 17.96 -13.39 -5.35
N ASP A 67 17.82 -12.64 -4.25
CA ASP A 67 18.95 -12.16 -3.44
C ASP A 67 19.70 -13.35 -2.80
N LYS A 68 18.97 -14.34 -2.26
CA LYS A 68 19.56 -15.58 -1.74
C LYS A 68 20.29 -16.37 -2.83
N GLU A 69 19.70 -16.51 -4.02
CA GLU A 69 20.32 -17.19 -5.14
C GLU A 69 21.60 -16.49 -5.60
N PHE A 70 21.55 -15.16 -5.73
CA PHE A 70 22.72 -14.34 -6.07
C PHE A 70 23.86 -14.57 -5.08
N TRP A 71 23.60 -14.45 -3.78
CA TRP A 71 24.63 -14.62 -2.76
C TRP A 71 25.17 -16.05 -2.70
N ASN A 72 24.30 -17.07 -2.80
CA ASN A 72 24.75 -18.45 -2.85
C ASN A 72 25.69 -18.71 -4.04
N ASN A 73 25.36 -18.19 -5.23
CA ASN A 73 26.21 -18.34 -6.42
C ASN A 73 27.52 -17.54 -6.27
N PHE A 74 27.45 -16.30 -5.78
CA PHE A 74 28.62 -15.46 -5.58
C PHE A 74 29.61 -16.06 -4.57
N LEU A 75 29.10 -16.61 -3.47
CA LEU A 75 29.91 -17.21 -2.40
C LEU A 75 30.49 -18.59 -2.76
N GLN A 76 29.96 -19.27 -3.78
CA GLN A 76 30.61 -20.47 -4.33
C GLN A 76 31.96 -20.12 -4.95
N GLU A 77 32.04 -18.99 -5.65
CA GLU A 77 33.26 -18.49 -6.27
C GLU A 77 34.14 -17.70 -5.27
N ASN A 78 33.52 -17.09 -4.25
CA ASN A 78 34.19 -16.22 -3.26
C ASN A 78 33.87 -16.66 -1.82
N PRO A 79 34.33 -17.86 -1.39
CA PRO A 79 33.93 -18.45 -0.11
C PRO A 79 34.50 -17.73 1.12
N ASP A 80 35.52 -16.90 0.95
CA ASP A 80 36.16 -16.09 1.99
C ASP A 80 35.61 -14.66 2.08
N TYR A 81 34.57 -14.32 1.29
CA TYR A 81 33.95 -13.01 1.32
C TYR A 81 33.00 -12.87 2.52
N PHE A 82 33.49 -12.23 3.58
CA PHE A 82 32.81 -12.09 4.86
C PHE A 82 31.43 -11.43 4.74
N GLU A 83 31.35 -10.29 4.05
CA GLU A 83 30.11 -9.50 3.93
C GLU A 83 29.01 -10.31 3.24
N GLY A 84 29.34 -11.13 2.24
CA GLY A 84 28.34 -11.96 1.56
C GLY A 84 27.71 -12.99 2.49
N TRP A 85 28.49 -13.59 3.40
CA TRP A 85 27.94 -14.50 4.42
C TRP A 85 27.05 -13.77 5.43
N ILE A 86 27.38 -12.53 5.79
CA ILE A 86 26.55 -11.69 6.67
C ILE A 86 25.21 -11.35 6.01
N GLU A 87 25.23 -10.94 4.74
CA GLU A 87 24.02 -10.65 3.97
C GLU A 87 23.16 -11.90 3.83
N LEU A 88 23.77 -13.04 3.51
CA LEU A 88 23.06 -14.31 3.38
C LEU A 88 22.42 -14.75 4.71
N THR A 89 23.11 -14.58 5.85
CA THR A 89 22.51 -14.79 7.18
C THR A 89 21.32 -13.88 7.40
N GLY A 90 21.43 -12.59 7.08
CA GLY A 90 20.34 -11.62 7.22
C GLY A 90 19.10 -12.02 6.44
N LEU A 91 19.28 -12.42 5.18
CA LEU A 91 18.21 -12.88 4.29
C LEU A 91 17.53 -14.15 4.83
N TYR A 92 18.29 -15.11 5.36
CA TYR A 92 17.72 -16.31 5.97
C TYR A 92 16.99 -16.03 7.28
N VAL A 93 17.42 -15.04 8.08
CA VAL A 93 16.67 -14.61 9.27
C VAL A 93 15.34 -13.97 8.85
N GLU A 94 15.34 -13.16 7.78
CA GLU A 94 14.13 -12.53 7.26
C GLU A 94 13.12 -13.54 6.70
N SER A 95 13.58 -14.67 6.12
CA SER A 95 12.71 -15.77 5.70
C SER A 95 12.42 -16.81 6.79
N GLU A 96 12.83 -16.57 8.04
CA GLU A 96 12.67 -17.52 9.16
C GLU A 96 13.35 -18.89 8.94
N GLU A 97 14.33 -18.96 8.02
CA GLU A 97 15.12 -20.15 7.70
C GLU A 97 16.32 -20.27 8.65
N PHE A 98 16.05 -20.43 9.95
CA PHE A 98 17.06 -20.29 11.01
C PHE A 98 18.23 -21.29 10.92
N ASP A 99 18.01 -22.50 10.40
CA ASP A 99 19.09 -23.48 10.24
C ASP A 99 20.10 -23.06 9.18
N LEU A 100 19.62 -22.50 8.05
CA LEU A 100 20.47 -21.94 7.01
C LEU A 100 21.14 -20.65 7.48
N ALA A 101 20.43 -19.82 8.25
CA ALA A 101 20.99 -18.62 8.85
C ALA A 101 22.18 -18.95 9.76
N ARG A 102 22.04 -19.97 10.63
CA ARG A 102 23.13 -20.45 11.50
C ARG A 102 24.32 -20.97 10.69
N PHE A 103 24.06 -21.75 9.64
CA PHE A 103 25.13 -22.23 8.75
C PHE A 103 25.90 -21.08 8.10
N ALA A 104 25.21 -20.10 7.51
CA ALA A 104 25.84 -18.93 6.91
C ALA A 104 26.61 -18.10 7.95
N LEU A 105 26.06 -17.96 9.16
CA LEU A 105 26.71 -17.22 10.25
C LEU A 105 27.97 -17.93 10.75
N ASP A 106 27.96 -19.26 10.79
CA ASP A 106 29.14 -20.06 11.13
C ASP A 106 30.25 -19.90 10.08
N ARG A 107 29.91 -19.76 8.80
CA ARG A 107 30.87 -19.41 7.74
C ARG A 107 31.45 -18.02 7.93
N ALA A 108 30.61 -17.02 8.19
CA ALA A 108 31.06 -15.67 8.52
C ALA A 108 32.02 -15.65 9.73
N ARG A 109 31.72 -16.44 10.76
CA ARG A 109 32.53 -16.56 11.99
C ARG A 109 33.90 -17.20 11.73
N GLN A 110 34.01 -18.13 10.78
CA GLN A 110 35.30 -18.71 10.39
C GLN A 110 36.22 -17.67 9.74
N ILE A 111 35.66 -16.66 9.07
CA ILE A 111 36.42 -15.63 8.37
C ILE A 111 36.78 -14.47 9.31
N ASN A 112 35.79 -13.93 10.05
CA ASN A 112 35.99 -12.82 10.98
C ASN A 112 35.25 -13.04 12.30
N PRO A 113 35.82 -13.80 13.25
CA PRO A 113 35.12 -14.21 14.47
C PRO A 113 34.79 -13.08 15.44
N ASN A 114 35.44 -11.92 15.33
CA ASN A 114 35.30 -10.79 16.26
C ASN A 114 34.43 -9.65 15.69
N SER A 115 33.73 -9.90 14.59
CA SER A 115 32.82 -8.93 13.98
C SER A 115 31.67 -8.54 14.94
N LYS A 116 31.29 -7.26 14.89
CA LYS A 116 30.11 -6.77 15.62
C LYS A 116 28.82 -7.26 14.96
N GLU A 117 28.80 -7.39 13.63
CA GLU A 117 27.68 -7.91 12.86
C GLU A 117 27.28 -9.31 13.30
N ILE A 118 28.26 -10.21 13.51
CA ILE A 118 28.01 -11.58 13.99
C ILE A 118 27.23 -11.56 15.30
N ARG A 119 27.69 -10.78 16.29
CA ARG A 119 27.05 -10.69 17.61
C ARG A 119 25.61 -10.20 17.52
N ASN A 120 25.36 -9.21 16.68
CA ASN A 120 24.02 -8.67 16.46
C ASN A 120 23.10 -9.73 15.82
N LEU A 121 23.61 -10.52 14.86
CA LEU A 121 22.84 -11.59 14.21
C LEU A 121 22.60 -12.78 15.15
N GLU A 122 23.54 -13.11 16.04
CA GLU A 122 23.36 -14.13 17.07
C GLU A 122 22.22 -13.77 18.03
N GLU A 123 22.09 -12.50 18.40
CA GLU A 123 20.96 -12.03 19.24
C GLU A 123 19.61 -12.22 18.55
N ARG A 124 19.56 -12.09 17.22
CA ARG A 124 18.33 -12.32 16.43
C ARG A 124 17.98 -13.80 16.26
N LEU A 125 18.94 -14.71 16.51
CA LEU A 125 18.80 -16.17 16.32
C LEU A 125 18.56 -16.95 17.63
N LYS A 126 18.49 -16.24 18.76
CA LYS A 126 18.13 -16.79 20.09
C LYS A 126 16.63 -16.88 20.26
#